data_AF-A8AA85-F1
#
_entry.id   AF-A8AA85-F1
#
_cell.length_a   1.000
_cell.length_b   1.000
_cell.length_c   1.000
_cell.angle_alpha   90.00
_cell.angle_beta   90.00
_cell.angle_gamma   90.00
#
_symmetry.space_group_name_H-M   'P 1'
#
loop_
_entity.id
_entity.type
_entity.pdbx_description
1 polymer ?
#
loop_
_entity_poly.entity_id
_entity_poly.type
_entity_poly.pdbx_seq_one_letter_code
_entity_poly.pdbx_strand_id
1 'polypeptide(L)'
;MSSIEKYFGRERMIITIDEEATIGEAVELMHENGIGALLVTREEEGGVAAAGLLTERDVIAALALGADPNRAKVKYYMTPWKDVITVTPETPIKEALRIMIENGIRHLVVVSGEKVLGIISMRDLCAALLV
;
A
#
# COMPACT_ATOMS: atom_id res chain seq x y z
N MET A 1 9.59 -11.14 20.58
CA MET A 1 9.87 -10.17 19.51
C MET A 1 8.60 -9.35 19.29
N SER A 2 8.69 -8.05 19.05
CA SER A 2 7.51 -7.24 18.77
C SER A 2 6.81 -7.69 17.48
N SER A 3 5.50 -7.90 17.54
CA SER A 3 4.62 -8.13 16.39
C SER A 3 4.15 -6.80 15.79
N ILE A 4 3.62 -6.84 14.56
CA ILE A 4 3.03 -5.67 13.90
C ILE A 4 1.88 -5.07 14.74
N GLU A 5 1.10 -5.91 15.44
CA GLU A 5 -0.05 -5.52 16.26
C GLU A 5 0.25 -4.38 17.25
N LYS A 6 1.44 -4.37 17.87
CA LYS A 6 1.83 -3.33 18.85
C LYS A 6 1.94 -1.93 18.23
N TYR A 7 2.14 -1.85 16.92
CA TYR A 7 2.30 -0.61 16.15
C TYR A 7 1.11 -0.33 15.23
N PHE A 8 0.21 -1.30 15.13
CA PHE A 8 -1.16 -1.13 14.67
C PHE A 8 -2.01 -0.48 15.77
N GLY A 9 -1.55 0.68 16.28
CA GLY A 9 -2.33 1.52 17.18
C GLY A 9 -3.62 1.95 16.49
N ARG A 10 -4.75 1.73 17.17
CA ARG A 10 -6.15 1.91 16.74
C ARG A 10 -6.33 2.93 15.61
N GLU A 11 -6.87 2.44 14.49
CA GLU A 11 -7.41 3.23 13.36
C GLU A 11 -6.38 4.10 12.61
N ARG A 12 -5.34 3.47 12.04
CA ARG A 12 -4.74 4.09 10.85
C ARG A 12 -5.77 4.06 9.73
N MET A 13 -6.34 5.22 9.41
CA MET A 13 -7.21 5.39 8.25
C MET A 13 -6.45 4.89 7.03
N ILE A 14 -7.01 3.87 6.37
CA ILE A 14 -6.46 3.38 5.12
C ILE A 14 -6.77 4.44 4.09
N ILE A 15 -5.74 5.10 3.57
CA ILE A 15 -5.92 6.02 2.46
C ILE A 15 -6.05 5.17 1.20
N THR A 16 -7.23 5.22 0.60
CA THR A 16 -7.58 4.47 -0.60
C THR A 16 -7.68 5.39 -1.80
N ILE A 17 -7.53 4.83 -2.99
CA ILE A 17 -7.79 5.51 -4.25
C ILE A 17 -8.55 4.60 -5.21
N ASP A 18 -9.49 5.17 -5.95
CA ASP A 18 -10.24 4.43 -6.96
C ASP A 18 -9.36 4.02 -8.14
N GLU A 19 -9.59 2.84 -8.72
CA GLU A 19 -8.79 2.31 -9.82
C GLU A 19 -8.92 3.13 -11.13
N GLU A 20 -10.02 3.88 -11.27
CA GLU A 20 -10.26 4.84 -12.34
C GLU A 20 -9.76 6.26 -12.02
N ALA A 21 -9.15 6.49 -10.86
CA ALA A 21 -8.42 7.72 -10.61
C ALA A 21 -7.18 7.81 -11.51
N THR A 22 -6.64 9.01 -11.64
CA THR A 22 -5.43 9.30 -12.41
C THR A 22 -4.18 9.18 -11.53
N ILE A 23 -3.03 9.00 -12.18
CA ILE A 23 -1.73 9.05 -11.49
C ILE A 23 -1.50 10.40 -10.81
N GLY A 24 -1.98 11.50 -11.39
CA GLY A 24 -1.92 12.83 -10.79
C GLY A 24 -2.66 12.89 -9.45
N GLU A 25 -3.92 12.47 -9.43
CA GLU A 25 -4.72 12.38 -8.20
C GLU A 25 -4.06 11.47 -7.14
N ALA A 26 -3.44 10.37 -7.57
CA ALA A 26 -2.69 9.49 -6.68
C ALA A 26 -1.49 10.20 -6.02
N VAL A 27 -0.73 10.97 -6.80
CA VAL A 27 0.43 11.72 -6.31
C VAL A 27 0.00 12.83 -5.36
N GLU A 28 -1.08 13.54 -5.66
CA GLU A 28 -1.66 14.55 -4.77
C GLU A 28 -2.04 13.93 -3.43
N LEU A 29 -2.78 12.82 -3.46
CA LEU A 29 -3.21 12.12 -2.25
C LEU A 29 -2.02 11.58 -1.43
N MET A 30 -0.98 11.06 -2.08
CA MET A 30 0.27 10.65 -1.42
C MET A 30 0.98 11.83 -0.76
N HIS A 31 1.07 12.97 -1.45
CA HIS A 31 1.72 14.18 -0.96
C HIS A 31 1.01 14.77 0.26
N GLU A 32 -0.31 14.94 0.17
CA GLU A 32 -1.14 15.50 1.25
C GLU A 32 -1.06 14.68 2.54
N ASN A 33 -0.95 13.35 2.41
CA ASN A 33 -0.93 12.44 3.56
C ASN A 33 0.50 12.04 4.01
N GLY A 34 1.54 12.43 3.28
CA GLY A 34 2.94 12.07 3.60
C GLY A 34 3.22 10.56 3.54
N ILE A 35 2.53 9.85 2.65
CA ILE A 35 2.59 8.38 2.47
C ILE A 35 3.09 8.01 1.07
N GLY A 36 3.72 6.85 0.95
CA GLY A 36 4.31 6.37 -0.31
C GLY A 36 3.56 5.20 -0.96
N ALA A 37 2.37 4.86 -0.45
CA ALA A 37 1.53 3.80 -0.99
C ALA A 37 0.05 4.06 -0.71
N LEU A 38 -0.80 3.67 -1.66
CA LEU A 38 -2.26 3.76 -1.60
C LEU A 38 -2.85 2.39 -1.85
N LEU A 39 -3.85 2.00 -1.05
CA LEU A 39 -4.67 0.84 -1.37
C LEU A 39 -5.58 1.23 -2.55
N VAL A 40 -5.47 0.52 -3.66
CA VAL A 40 -6.36 0.76 -4.80
C VAL A 40 -7.63 -0.03 -4.59
N THR A 41 -8.76 0.65 -4.76
CA THR A 41 -10.09 0.09 -4.62
C THR A 41 -10.84 0.14 -5.94
N ARG A 42 -11.81 -0.75 -6.10
CA ARG A 42 -12.78 -0.70 -7.19
C ARG A 42 -14.18 -0.94 -6.67
N GLU A 43 -15.15 -0.32 -7.30
CA GLU A 43 -16.56 -0.62 -7.06
C GLU A 43 -16.91 -2.02 -7.62
N GLU A 44 -17.63 -2.81 -6.85
CA GLU A 44 -18.17 -4.10 -7.26
C GLU A 44 -19.63 -4.25 -6.81
N GLU A 45 -20.35 -5.22 -7.36
CA GLU A 45 -21.69 -5.56 -6.87
C GLU A 45 -21.62 -5.94 -5.38
N GLY A 46 -22.20 -5.09 -4.53
CA GLY A 46 -22.22 -5.30 -3.09
C GLY A 46 -21.21 -4.46 -2.28
N GLY A 47 -20.42 -3.59 -2.92
CA GLY A 47 -19.61 -2.60 -2.20
C GLY A 47 -18.30 -2.21 -2.89
N VAL A 48 -17.25 -2.10 -2.10
CA VAL A 48 -15.91 -1.69 -2.55
C VAL A 48 -14.93 -2.82 -2.25
N ALA A 49 -14.19 -3.25 -3.26
CA ALA A 49 -13.19 -4.31 -3.17
C ALA A 49 -11.77 -3.75 -3.28
N ALA A 50 -10.80 -4.45 -2.69
CA ALA A 50 -9.39 -4.17 -2.91
C ALA A 50 -8.98 -4.63 -4.32
N ALA A 51 -8.55 -3.68 -5.15
CA ALA A 51 -8.14 -3.92 -6.53
C ALA A 51 -6.61 -4.11 -6.65
N GLY A 52 -5.83 -3.49 -5.75
CA GLY A 52 -4.38 -3.57 -5.78
C GLY A 52 -3.69 -2.62 -4.82
N LEU A 53 -2.39 -2.42 -5.06
CA LEU A 53 -1.55 -1.48 -4.34
C LEU A 53 -0.79 -0.61 -5.34
N LEU A 54 -0.85 0.71 -5.17
CA LEU A 54 -0.05 1.66 -5.93
C LEU A 54 0.99 2.28 -5.00
N THR A 55 2.25 2.30 -5.43
CA THR A 55 3.37 2.89 -4.67
C THR A 55 4.09 3.97 -5.47
N GLU A 56 4.94 4.75 -4.81
CA GLU A 56 5.84 5.71 -5.49
C GLU A 56 6.64 5.07 -6.63
N ARG A 57 7.06 3.81 -6.48
CA ARG A 57 7.84 3.10 -7.51
C ARG A 57 7.02 2.90 -8.78
N ASP A 58 5.72 2.62 -8.62
CA ASP A 58 4.79 2.42 -9.72
C ASP A 58 4.53 3.73 -10.46
N VAL A 59 4.36 4.83 -9.70
CA VAL A 59 4.27 6.19 -10.27
C VAL A 59 5.52 6.54 -11.06
N ILE A 60 6.71 6.34 -10.50
CA ILE A 60 7.99 6.60 -11.19
C ILE A 60 8.08 5.76 -12.48
N ALA A 61 7.71 4.49 -12.43
CA ALA A 61 7.70 3.62 -13.60
C ALA A 61 6.72 4.10 -14.67
N ALA A 62 5.49 4.49 -14.28
CA ALA A 62 4.48 5.03 -15.19
C ALA A 62 5.01 6.26 -15.95
N LEU A 63 5.57 7.23 -15.22
CA LEU A 63 6.11 8.46 -15.80
C LEU A 63 7.32 8.20 -16.71
N ALA A 64 8.21 7.29 -16.31
CA ALA A 64 9.36 6.89 -17.13
C ALA A 64 8.93 6.25 -18.46
N LEU A 65 7.76 5.62 -18.51
CA LEU A 65 7.16 5.06 -19.73
C LEU A 65 6.34 6.08 -20.54
N GLY A 66 6.32 7.35 -20.14
CA GLY A 66 5.63 8.42 -20.84
C GLY A 66 4.14 8.55 -20.52
N ALA A 67 3.68 7.98 -19.40
CA ALA A 67 2.31 8.19 -18.94
C ALA A 67 2.03 9.67 -18.67
N ASP A 68 0.92 10.19 -19.20
CA ASP A 68 0.41 11.51 -18.82
C ASP A 68 -0.27 11.42 -17.44
N PRO A 69 0.25 12.07 -16.39
CA PRO A 69 -0.29 11.96 -15.03
C PRO A 69 -1.77 12.30 -14.94
N ASN A 70 -2.27 13.20 -15.78
CA ASN A 70 -3.65 13.69 -15.73
C ASN A 70 -4.64 12.80 -16.49
N ARG A 71 -4.16 11.73 -17.13
CA ARG A 71 -4.99 10.85 -17.98
C ARG A 71 -4.76 9.37 -17.66
N ALA A 72 -3.53 9.00 -17.33
CA ALA A 72 -3.13 7.66 -17.00
C ALA A 72 -3.87 7.16 -15.76
N LYS A 73 -4.59 6.05 -15.90
CA LYS A 73 -5.42 5.47 -14.84
C LYS A 73 -4.63 4.56 -13.93
N VAL A 74 -4.89 4.64 -12.62
CA VAL A 74 -4.19 3.88 -11.57
C VAL A 74 -4.18 2.38 -11.85
N LYS A 75 -5.31 1.81 -12.30
CA LYS A 75 -5.44 0.37 -12.57
C LYS A 75 -4.40 -0.22 -13.53
N TYR A 76 -3.81 0.59 -14.42
CA TYR A 76 -2.81 0.11 -15.38
C TYR A 76 -1.39 0.08 -14.83
N TYR A 77 -1.15 0.73 -13.69
CA TYR A 77 0.20 0.88 -13.11
C TYR A 77 0.31 0.32 -11.70
N MET A 78 -0.80 -0.02 -11.04
CA MET A 78 -0.78 -0.68 -9.73
C MET A 78 -0.27 -2.13 -9.79
N THR A 79 0.16 -2.65 -8.63
CA THR A 79 0.27 -4.10 -8.41
C THR A 79 -1.14 -4.68 -8.21
N PRO A 80 -1.63 -5.62 -9.04
CA PRO A 80 -2.95 -6.22 -8.88
C PRO A 80 -3.09 -6.96 -7.55
N TRP A 81 -4.28 -6.96 -6.93
CA TRP A 81 -4.50 -7.52 -5.59
C TRP A 81 -3.98 -8.95 -5.40
N LYS A 82 -4.14 -9.81 -6.39
CA LYS A 82 -3.64 -11.20 -6.39
C LYS A 82 -2.12 -11.32 -6.23
N ASP A 83 -1.38 -10.27 -6.59
CA ASP A 83 0.08 -10.20 -6.56
C ASP A 83 0.59 -9.33 -5.39
N VAL A 84 -0.32 -8.71 -4.63
CA VAL A 84 0.04 -7.91 -3.44
C VAL A 84 0.51 -8.84 -2.33
N ILE A 85 1.71 -8.57 -1.83
CA ILE A 85 2.26 -9.30 -0.69
C ILE A 85 1.62 -8.77 0.60
N THR A 86 1.01 -9.69 1.34
CA THR A 86 0.29 -9.41 2.59
C THR A 86 0.97 -10.06 3.80
N VAL A 87 0.72 -9.49 4.97
CA VAL A 87 1.12 -10.04 6.27
C VAL A 87 -0.02 -9.92 7.27
N THR A 88 0.06 -10.63 8.39
CA THR A 88 -0.93 -10.54 9.47
C THR A 88 -0.41 -9.69 10.64
N PRO A 89 -1.27 -9.17 11.54
CA PRO A 89 -0.85 -8.44 12.75
C PRO A 89 0.14 -9.21 13.63
N GLU A 90 0.08 -10.54 13.63
CA GLU A 90 0.93 -11.44 14.40
C GLU A 90 2.32 -11.62 13.76
N THR A 91 2.50 -11.20 12.50
CA THR A 91 3.77 -11.32 11.79
C THR A 91 4.86 -10.53 12.54
N PRO A 92 6.01 -11.15 12.88
CA PRO A 92 7.08 -10.46 13.57
C PRO A 92 7.67 -9.31 12.73
N ILE A 93 8.06 -8.21 13.36
CA ILE A 93 8.64 -7.05 12.64
C ILE A 93 9.86 -7.43 11.79
N LYS A 94 10.76 -8.26 12.33
CA LYS A 94 11.94 -8.72 11.59
C LYS A 94 11.56 -9.55 10.36
N GLU A 95 10.49 -10.31 10.44
CA GLU A 95 9.98 -11.11 9.32
C GLU A 95 9.41 -10.19 8.24
N ALA A 96 8.58 -9.23 8.62
CA ALA A 96 8.05 -8.23 7.69
C ALA A 96 9.16 -7.43 6.98
N LEU A 97 10.20 -7.02 7.70
CA LEU A 97 11.38 -6.37 7.11
C LEU A 97 12.14 -7.31 6.15
N ARG A 98 12.28 -8.59 6.49
CA ARG A 98 12.90 -9.58 5.62
C ARG A 98 12.11 -9.73 4.31
N ILE A 99 10.79 -9.90 4.39
CA ILE A 99 9.90 -9.98 3.23
C ILE A 99 10.07 -8.74 2.33
N MET A 100 10.10 -7.54 2.92
CA MET A 100 10.33 -6.29 2.19
C MET A 100 11.66 -6.30 1.42
N ILE A 101 12.76 -6.72 2.07
CA ILE A 101 14.09 -6.77 1.46
C ILE A 101 14.15 -7.79 0.33
N GLU A 102 13.68 -9.02 0.58
CA GLU A 102 13.73 -10.12 -0.39
C GLU A 102 12.91 -9.84 -1.65
N ASN A 103 11.78 -9.13 -1.52
CA ASN A 103 10.92 -8.77 -2.65
C ASN A 103 11.22 -7.39 -3.23
N GLY A 104 12.17 -6.63 -2.65
CA GLY A 104 12.53 -5.28 -3.12
C GLY A 104 11.40 -4.26 -2.97
N ILE A 105 10.51 -4.44 -1.99
CA ILE A 105 9.35 -3.57 -1.72
C ILE A 105 9.52 -2.85 -0.39
N ARG A 106 8.79 -1.74 -0.20
CA ARG A 106 8.85 -0.92 1.03
C ARG A 106 7.55 -0.87 1.81
N HIS A 107 6.48 -1.47 1.28
CA HIS A 107 5.16 -1.45 1.87
C HIS A 107 4.60 -2.87 1.88
N LEU A 108 3.90 -3.22 2.96
CA LEU A 108 3.14 -4.46 3.07
C LEU A 108 1.71 -4.12 3.46
N VAL A 109 0.76 -4.87 2.90
CA VAL A 109 -0.64 -4.78 3.31
C VAL A 109 -0.87 -5.73 4.48
N VAL A 110 -1.45 -5.21 5.57
CA VAL A 110 -1.81 -5.99 6.75
C VAL A 110 -3.25 -6.46 6.62
N VAL A 111 -3.47 -7.77 6.74
CA VAL A 111 -4.78 -8.40 6.59
C VAL A 111 -5.11 -9.28 7.80
N SER A 112 -6.41 -9.45 8.07
CA SER A 112 -6.95 -10.44 9.00
C SER A 112 -8.09 -11.19 8.31
N GLY A 113 -7.79 -12.39 7.82
CA GLY A 113 -8.67 -13.08 6.88
C GLY A 113 -8.79 -12.28 5.59
N GLU A 114 -10.01 -12.02 5.15
CA GLU A 114 -10.29 -11.22 3.95
C GLU A 114 -10.29 -9.70 4.20
N LYS A 115 -10.20 -9.28 5.46
CA LYS A 115 -10.27 -7.87 5.82
C LYS A 115 -8.90 -7.22 5.72
N VAL A 116 -8.80 -6.16 4.90
CA VAL A 116 -7.65 -5.26 4.93
C VAL A 116 -7.71 -4.42 6.20
N LEU A 117 -6.65 -4.50 7.00
CA LEU A 117 -6.50 -3.71 8.22
C LEU A 117 -5.74 -2.41 7.96
N GLY A 118 -4.81 -2.42 7.00
CA GLY A 118 -4.10 -1.23 6.52
C GLY A 118 -2.76 -1.53 5.87
N ILE A 119 -1.91 -0.50 5.77
CA ILE A 119 -0.60 -0.58 5.10
C ILE A 119 0.48 -0.20 6.10
N ILE A 120 1.58 -0.96 6.12
CA ILE A 120 2.78 -0.64 6.88
C ILE A 120 3.95 -0.38 5.93
N SER A 121 4.71 0.67 6.20
CA SER A 121 5.94 0.99 5.47
C SER A 121 7.17 0.46 6.22
N MET A 122 8.28 0.31 5.49
CA MET A 122 9.58 0.04 6.10
C MET A 122 9.95 1.10 7.14
N ARG A 123 9.58 2.37 6.90
CA ARG A 123 9.77 3.48 7.85
C ARG A 123 9.03 3.22 9.17
N ASP A 124 7.79 2.74 9.11
CA ASP A 124 7.01 2.38 10.31
C ASP A 124 7.69 1.28 11.12
N LEU A 125 8.15 0.23 10.44
CA LEU A 125 8.82 -0.90 11.08
C LEU A 125 10.18 -0.52 11.66
N CYS A 126 10.95 0.32 10.98
CA CYS A 126 12.21 0.84 11.52
C CYS A 126 11.96 1.71 12.75
N ALA A 127 11.00 2.64 12.70
CA ALA A 127 10.63 3.46 13.85
C ALA A 127 10.23 2.58 15.05
N ALA A 128 9.48 1.51 14.80
CA ALA A 128 9.08 0.54 15.81
C ALA A 128 10.25 -0.19 16.49
N LEU A 129 11.41 -0.33 15.83
CA LEU A 129 12.61 -0.95 16.42
C LEU A 129 13.45 0.03 17.26
N LEU A 130 13.16 1.33 17.18
CA LEU A 130 13.90 2.39 17.89
C LEU A 130 13.26 2.79 19.23
N VAL A 131 12.07 2.27 19.55
CA VAL A 131 11.31 2.50 20.79
C VAL A 131 11.07 1.20 21.56
#